data_AF-A0AAN6R4H3-F1
#
_entry.id   AF-A0AAN6R4H3-F1
#
_cell.length_a   1.000
_cell.length_b   1.000
_cell.length_c   1.000
_cell.angle_alpha   90.00
_cell.angle_beta   90.00
_cell.angle_gamma   90.00
#
_symmetry.space_group_name_H-M   'P 1'
#
loop_
_entity.id
_entity.type
_entity.pdbx_description
1 polymer ?
#
loop_
_entity_poly.entity_id
_entity_poly.type
_entity_poly.pdbx_seq_one_letter_code
_entity_poly.pdbx_strand_id
1 'polypeptide(L)'
;MASSLPLPIPPRTPTPPSDDPSSGVEPFSFVSSMAPSYDSNSLSPMVDSFAASGTLGDPLRTPAKAPIEDIQGPFNFKPTALAKNPIARSNMGQRRGHKYKHSSVSHQIFLEPPPRSPLPLPNSLPIPTLRECRGSMSKDQRVRFWWSICHMVVAGYTLWSANGSMAMTGLSHLILFDSLGAMLCVVVDVLGNFEVWKRSSVRHPFGLERAEVVAGFAMSVLLFFMGGDLISHTVQHLLEDSGHEAHHAHSHERVSPGSVDITALLAIASTLISALALKNHARIGKAMRFAYIESLPSLLSNPAHFLTLSCSSLLLLLPLLSVQFYLWLDRILSFSVAISMCVLGVRLVTTLGSMLLMSYSGPGTSDVLRDISSHPAVSEIEEAKFWQVHYGLCIASIKLRVTGSEETLAKLRERTTSMIRHRLGGGYGMGGQKWEVSLQFTVEQG
;
A
#
# COMPACT_ATOMS: atom_id res chain seq x y z
N MET A 1 53.46 -47.89 -10.23
CA MET A 1 54.21 -46.65 -10.48
C MET A 1 53.30 -45.65 -11.16
N ALA A 2 52.84 -44.63 -10.42
CA ALA A 2 52.28 -43.38 -10.93
C ALA A 2 51.89 -42.52 -9.70
N SER A 3 52.81 -41.72 -9.17
CA SER A 3 52.50 -40.69 -8.17
C SER A 3 53.36 -39.45 -8.41
N SER A 4 52.77 -38.41 -9.01
CA SER A 4 53.22 -37.02 -8.89
C SER A 4 52.24 -36.10 -9.62
N LEU A 5 51.16 -35.70 -8.95
CA LEU A 5 50.43 -34.48 -9.29
C LEU A 5 50.16 -33.70 -8.00
N PRO A 6 50.45 -32.39 -7.94
CA PRO A 6 50.27 -31.58 -6.74
C PRO A 6 48.79 -31.19 -6.53
N LEU A 7 48.37 -31.21 -5.27
CA LEU A 7 47.04 -30.82 -4.79
C LEU A 7 46.85 -29.28 -4.88
N PRO A 8 45.66 -28.78 -5.26
CA PRO A 8 45.38 -27.35 -5.34
C PRO A 8 45.17 -26.70 -3.96
N ILE A 9 45.71 -25.49 -3.79
CA ILE A 9 45.63 -24.68 -2.57
C ILE A 9 44.31 -23.88 -2.58
N PRO A 10 43.54 -23.84 -1.47
CA PRO A 10 42.30 -23.05 -1.38
C PRO A 10 42.56 -21.53 -1.31
N PRO A 11 41.63 -20.69 -1.79
CA PRO A 11 41.78 -19.24 -1.81
C PRO A 11 41.76 -18.62 -0.41
N ARG A 12 42.66 -17.66 -0.17
CA ARG A 12 42.74 -16.88 1.08
C ARG A 12 41.63 -15.82 1.13
N THR A 13 40.98 -15.70 2.27
CA THR A 13 40.05 -14.60 2.61
C THR A 13 40.84 -13.31 2.93
N PRO A 14 40.31 -12.12 2.59
CA PRO A 14 40.96 -10.85 2.92
C PRO A 14 40.84 -10.54 4.42
N THR A 15 41.96 -10.26 5.07
CA THR A 15 42.03 -9.70 6.42
C THR A 15 41.59 -8.22 6.43
N PRO A 16 40.91 -7.73 7.49
CA PRO A 16 40.54 -6.33 7.62
C PRO A 16 41.76 -5.45 7.96
N PRO A 17 41.72 -4.13 7.63
CA PRO A 17 42.83 -3.23 7.91
C PRO A 17 42.97 -2.92 9.41
N SER A 18 44.20 -2.67 9.83
CA SER A 18 44.55 -2.32 11.22
C SER A 18 44.45 -0.81 11.46
N ASP A 19 43.89 -0.44 12.62
CA ASP A 19 43.82 0.93 13.13
C ASP A 19 45.09 1.27 13.91
N ASP A 20 45.84 2.30 13.49
CA ASP A 20 46.54 3.19 14.43
C ASP A 20 46.98 4.53 13.78
N PRO A 21 46.98 5.67 14.52
CA PRO A 21 47.14 7.01 13.96
C PRO A 21 48.51 7.67 14.29
N SER A 22 49.02 8.45 13.34
CA SER A 22 49.99 9.59 13.43
C SER A 22 50.67 9.69 12.05
N SER A 23 51.08 10.81 11.45
CA SER A 23 51.17 12.24 11.76
C SER A 23 51.60 12.94 10.45
N GLY A 24 51.32 14.24 10.27
CA GLY A 24 52.00 15.06 9.24
C GLY A 24 51.08 15.81 8.27
N VAL A 25 51.34 17.10 8.08
CA VAL A 25 50.46 18.16 7.55
C VAL A 25 51.14 18.88 6.36
N GLU A 26 50.35 19.24 5.33
CA GLU A 26 50.56 20.22 4.19
C GLU A 26 51.27 19.77 2.88
N PRO A 27 51.04 20.42 1.70
CA PRO A 27 49.74 20.75 1.08
C PRO A 27 49.69 20.61 -0.48
N PHE A 28 48.47 20.72 -1.04
CA PHE A 28 48.04 20.99 -2.44
C PHE A 28 48.57 20.17 -3.65
N SER A 29 47.66 19.41 -4.29
CA SER A 29 47.47 19.46 -5.76
C SER A 29 46.13 18.85 -6.18
N PHE A 30 45.32 19.65 -6.88
CA PHE A 30 44.07 19.28 -7.55
C PHE A 30 44.28 18.15 -8.56
N VAL A 31 43.51 17.07 -8.45
CA VAL A 31 43.26 16.13 -9.56
C VAL A 31 41.75 15.88 -9.64
N SER A 32 41.17 16.38 -10.72
CA SER A 32 39.80 16.11 -11.12
C SER A 32 39.76 14.76 -11.84
N SER A 33 38.96 13.81 -11.36
CA SER A 33 38.63 12.62 -12.16
C SER A 33 37.29 12.00 -11.76
N MET A 34 36.38 12.04 -12.74
CA MET A 34 35.36 11.05 -13.07
C MET A 34 34.15 10.88 -12.13
N ALA A 35 33.13 11.70 -12.38
CA ALA A 35 31.75 11.35 -12.05
C ALA A 35 31.25 10.23 -12.99
N PRO A 36 30.53 9.21 -12.51
CA PRO A 36 29.87 8.24 -13.37
C PRO A 36 28.63 8.88 -14.00
N SER A 37 28.64 9.06 -15.32
CA SER A 37 27.46 9.45 -16.09
C SER A 37 26.49 8.26 -16.15
N TYR A 38 25.43 8.32 -15.35
CA TYR A 38 24.35 7.35 -15.39
C TYR A 38 23.39 7.71 -16.55
N ASP A 39 23.46 6.96 -17.65
CA ASP A 39 22.55 7.13 -18.79
C ASP A 39 21.24 6.36 -18.53
N SER A 40 20.15 7.10 -18.36
CA SER A 40 18.82 6.57 -18.01
C SER A 40 18.12 5.84 -19.15
N ASN A 41 18.73 5.75 -20.35
CA ASN A 41 18.10 5.17 -21.54
C ASN A 41 18.63 3.78 -21.94
N SER A 42 19.46 3.13 -21.13
CA SER A 42 20.06 1.82 -21.47
C SER A 42 19.11 0.61 -21.42
N LEU A 43 17.83 0.80 -21.07
CA LEU A 43 16.86 -0.30 -20.90
C LEU A 43 15.59 -0.17 -21.77
N SER A 44 15.69 0.32 -23.00
CA SER A 44 14.59 0.28 -23.98
C SER A 44 14.97 -0.54 -25.23
N PRO A 45 14.27 -1.65 -25.53
CA PRO A 45 14.61 -2.51 -26.65
C PRO A 45 13.80 -2.11 -27.90
N MET A 46 14.21 -1.08 -28.64
CA MET A 46 13.72 -0.86 -30.01
C MET A 46 14.70 0.00 -30.80
N VAL A 47 15.65 -0.63 -31.51
CA VAL A 47 16.24 -0.07 -32.74
C VAL A 47 16.60 -1.24 -33.67
N ASP A 48 15.76 -1.52 -34.67
CA ASP A 48 16.16 -2.32 -35.83
C ASP A 48 16.81 -1.39 -36.84
N SER A 49 18.11 -1.61 -37.06
CA SER A 49 18.90 -0.94 -38.10
C SER A 49 18.96 -1.84 -39.32
N PHE A 50 18.39 -1.40 -40.46
CA PHE A 50 18.77 -1.91 -41.77
C PHE A 50 18.82 -0.77 -42.79
N ALA A 51 19.99 -0.60 -43.40
CA ALA A 51 20.29 0.35 -44.45
C ALA A 51 19.80 -0.14 -45.82
N ALA A 52 19.32 0.78 -46.67
CA ALA A 52 18.99 0.56 -48.06
C ALA A 52 19.93 1.36 -48.97
N SER A 53 20.43 0.73 -50.04
CA SER A 53 21.06 1.40 -51.18
C SER A 53 20.93 0.54 -52.45
N GLY A 54 20.49 1.12 -53.57
CA GLY A 54 20.54 0.50 -54.90
C GLY A 54 19.39 0.84 -55.86
N THR A 55 19.65 1.80 -56.75
CA THR A 55 18.86 2.39 -57.86
C THR A 55 18.57 1.50 -59.09
N LEU A 56 17.43 1.73 -59.80
CA LEU A 56 17.25 2.17 -61.22
C LEU A 56 15.97 1.61 -61.92
N GLY A 57 15.22 2.50 -62.61
CA GLY A 57 14.46 2.18 -63.85
C GLY A 57 12.92 2.30 -63.86
N ASP A 58 12.40 3.40 -64.40
CA ASP A 58 11.01 3.64 -64.90
C ASP A 58 10.87 3.06 -66.35
N PRO A 59 9.70 3.00 -67.08
CA PRO A 59 8.45 3.73 -66.88
C PRO A 59 7.08 3.06 -67.18
N LEU A 60 6.02 3.82 -66.84
CA LEU A 60 4.72 3.94 -67.53
C LEU A 60 3.53 3.01 -67.17
N ARG A 61 2.56 3.52 -66.39
CA ARG A 61 1.15 3.82 -66.79
C ARG A 61 0.22 3.98 -65.57
N THR A 62 -0.35 5.18 -65.47
CA THR A 62 -1.49 5.63 -64.64
C THR A 62 -2.81 4.95 -65.04
N PRO A 63 -3.89 4.91 -64.20
CA PRO A 63 -4.65 6.12 -63.85
C PRO A 63 -5.19 6.26 -62.40
N ALA A 64 -5.08 7.51 -61.93
CA ALA A 64 -6.02 8.31 -61.12
C ALA A 64 -6.88 7.68 -60.01
N LYS A 65 -6.65 8.14 -58.77
CA LYS A 65 -7.73 8.57 -57.85
C LYS A 65 -7.24 9.65 -56.88
N ALA A 66 -8.12 10.62 -56.63
CA ALA A 66 -7.93 11.94 -56.00
C ALA A 66 -7.27 11.96 -54.59
N PRO A 67 -6.70 13.10 -54.16
CA PRO A 67 -6.14 13.26 -52.82
C PRO A 67 -7.26 13.41 -51.79
N ILE A 68 -7.19 12.66 -50.70
CA ILE A 68 -8.00 12.86 -49.49
C ILE A 68 -7.21 13.82 -48.60
N GLU A 69 -7.83 14.95 -48.27
CA GLU A 69 -7.35 15.94 -47.31
C GLU A 69 -7.12 15.33 -45.93
N ASP A 70 -6.01 15.71 -45.31
CA ASP A 70 -5.57 15.29 -43.99
C ASP A 70 -6.38 16.05 -42.92
N ILE A 71 -7.42 15.41 -42.37
CA ILE A 71 -8.19 15.97 -41.25
C ILE A 71 -7.43 15.67 -39.95
N GLN A 72 -6.79 16.69 -39.40
CA GLN A 72 -6.06 16.65 -38.12
C GLN A 72 -7.05 16.62 -36.94
N GLY A 73 -7.36 15.43 -36.43
CA GLY A 73 -8.11 15.22 -35.18
C GLY A 73 -7.18 15.05 -33.96
N PRO A 74 -7.64 15.27 -32.72
CA PRO A 74 -6.82 15.31 -31.51
C PRO A 74 -6.33 13.94 -31.00
N PHE A 75 -6.57 12.88 -31.76
CA PHE A 75 -6.18 11.51 -31.40
C PHE A 75 -5.34 10.88 -32.51
N ASN A 76 -4.14 10.48 -32.14
CA ASN A 76 -3.09 9.98 -33.04
C ASN A 76 -3.30 8.49 -33.36
N PHE A 77 -4.42 8.16 -34.01
CA PHE A 77 -4.66 6.81 -34.51
C PHE A 77 -4.24 6.71 -35.98
N LYS A 78 -3.27 5.86 -36.30
CA LYS A 78 -2.92 5.49 -37.68
C LYS A 78 -3.76 4.28 -38.09
N PRO A 79 -4.75 4.40 -38.99
CA PRO A 79 -5.49 3.24 -39.48
C PRO A 79 -4.61 2.43 -40.43
N THR A 80 -4.28 1.19 -40.06
CA THR A 80 -3.59 0.25 -40.94
C THR A 80 -4.59 -0.29 -41.97
N ALA A 81 -4.57 0.25 -43.18
CA ALA A 81 -5.33 -0.27 -44.32
C ALA A 81 -4.62 -1.51 -44.90
N LEU A 82 -5.29 -2.66 -44.86
CA LEU A 82 -4.77 -3.91 -45.41
C LEU A 82 -4.92 -3.91 -46.93
N ALA A 83 -3.84 -3.63 -47.67
CA ALA A 83 -3.84 -3.68 -49.13
C ALA A 83 -3.87 -5.14 -49.62
N LYS A 84 -4.90 -5.49 -50.41
CA LYS A 84 -4.93 -6.70 -51.25
C LYS A 84 -4.30 -6.35 -52.60
N ASN A 85 -3.23 -7.03 -53.00
CA ASN A 85 -2.75 -7.07 -54.39
C ASN A 85 -2.09 -8.42 -54.71
N PRO A 86 -2.01 -8.80 -56.01
CA PRO A 86 -2.23 -10.19 -56.45
C PRO A 86 -0.95 -11.04 -56.60
N ILE A 87 -1.18 -12.35 -56.70
CA ILE A 87 -0.20 -13.43 -56.69
C ILE A 87 0.44 -13.59 -58.07
N ALA A 88 1.77 -13.57 -58.15
CA ALA A 88 2.55 -14.24 -59.18
C ALA A 88 3.30 -15.42 -58.53
N ARG A 89 3.13 -16.62 -59.10
CA ARG A 89 3.78 -17.85 -58.62
C ARG A 89 5.15 -18.04 -59.26
N SER A 90 6.09 -18.59 -58.49
CA SER A 90 7.06 -19.57 -58.99
C SER A 90 7.52 -20.52 -57.87
N ASN A 91 7.18 -21.81 -58.06
CA ASN A 91 7.89 -23.06 -57.72
C ASN A 91 8.54 -23.20 -56.33
N MET A 92 7.94 -24.01 -55.45
CA MET A 92 8.22 -25.45 -55.26
C MET A 92 9.55 -25.73 -54.52
N GLY A 93 9.45 -26.20 -53.27
CA GLY A 93 10.63 -26.70 -52.55
C GLY A 93 10.45 -26.83 -51.03
N GLN A 94 9.62 -27.79 -50.61
CA GLN A 94 9.73 -28.56 -49.35
C GLN A 94 10.10 -27.86 -48.02
N ARG A 95 9.07 -27.70 -47.18
CA ARG A 95 8.94 -28.11 -45.75
C ARG A 95 8.09 -27.09 -45.02
N ARG A 96 6.78 -27.33 -44.97
CA ARG A 96 5.86 -26.44 -44.25
C ARG A 96 4.59 -27.16 -43.79
N GLY A 97 4.62 -27.69 -42.57
CA GLY A 97 3.40 -27.93 -41.79
C GLY A 97 2.94 -26.63 -41.13
N HIS A 98 2.56 -25.63 -41.92
CA HIS A 98 1.92 -24.43 -41.42
C HIS A 98 0.40 -24.62 -41.40
N LYS A 99 -0.19 -24.21 -40.28
CA LYS A 99 -1.61 -24.11 -39.99
C LYS A 99 -2.41 -23.57 -41.18
N TYR A 100 -3.06 -24.46 -41.92
CA TYR A 100 -4.10 -24.12 -42.88
C TYR A 100 -5.39 -23.78 -42.10
N LYS A 101 -5.67 -22.49 -41.88
CA LYS A 101 -7.00 -21.99 -41.47
C LYS A 101 -7.86 -21.50 -42.64
N HIS A 102 -7.43 -21.71 -43.88
CA HIS A 102 -8.10 -21.08 -45.05
C HIS A 102 -8.32 -22.03 -46.24
N SER A 103 -8.47 -23.33 -46.01
CA SER A 103 -8.99 -24.24 -47.04
C SER A 103 -10.51 -24.29 -46.91
N SER A 104 -11.20 -23.54 -47.77
CA SER A 104 -12.62 -23.69 -48.03
C SER A 104 -12.90 -25.11 -48.52
N VAL A 105 -13.86 -25.77 -47.87
CA VAL A 105 -14.38 -27.12 -48.17
C VAL A 105 -13.53 -28.28 -47.62
N SER A 106 -13.80 -28.65 -46.37
CA SER A 106 -14.18 -30.00 -45.90
C SER A 106 -13.68 -30.29 -44.47
N HIS A 107 -14.63 -30.59 -43.58
CA HIS A 107 -14.47 -31.09 -42.21
C HIS A 107 -13.76 -30.17 -41.18
N GLN A 108 -14.41 -29.05 -40.83
CA GLN A 108 -14.26 -28.41 -39.51
C GLN A 108 -14.82 -29.35 -38.43
N ILE A 109 -14.09 -30.43 -38.09
CA ILE A 109 -14.41 -31.32 -36.96
C ILE A 109 -14.20 -30.62 -35.61
N PHE A 110 -13.35 -29.60 -35.59
CA PHE A 110 -13.26 -28.68 -34.47
C PHE A 110 -13.92 -27.36 -34.87
N LEU A 111 -15.21 -27.23 -34.57
CA LEU A 111 -15.79 -25.91 -34.42
C LEU A 111 -14.98 -25.19 -33.35
N GLU A 112 -14.36 -24.07 -33.71
CA GLU A 112 -13.86 -23.16 -32.69
C GLU A 112 -15.06 -22.84 -31.79
N PRO A 113 -14.90 -23.00 -30.46
CA PRO A 113 -15.99 -22.70 -29.54
C PRO A 113 -16.48 -21.28 -29.87
N PRO A 114 -17.80 -21.08 -29.96
CA PRO A 114 -18.36 -19.79 -30.35
C PRO A 114 -17.67 -18.69 -29.54
N PRO A 115 -17.18 -17.61 -30.20
CA PRO A 115 -16.40 -16.60 -29.53
C PRO A 115 -17.17 -16.12 -28.31
N ARG A 116 -16.60 -16.37 -27.12
CA ARG A 116 -17.23 -16.00 -25.85
C ARG A 116 -17.57 -14.53 -25.94
N SER A 117 -18.80 -14.18 -25.57
CA SER A 117 -19.21 -12.78 -25.47
C SER A 117 -18.12 -12.02 -24.69
N PRO A 118 -17.71 -10.83 -25.18
CA PRO A 118 -16.66 -10.07 -24.50
C PRO A 118 -17.07 -9.91 -23.04
N LEU A 119 -16.14 -10.22 -22.14
CA LEU A 119 -16.39 -10.06 -20.71
C LEU A 119 -16.92 -8.64 -20.47
N PRO A 120 -17.98 -8.47 -19.65
CA PRO A 120 -18.59 -7.16 -19.41
C PRO A 120 -17.65 -6.17 -18.70
N LEU A 121 -16.47 -6.63 -18.30
CA LEU A 121 -15.45 -5.86 -17.59
C LEU A 121 -14.28 -5.50 -18.52
N PRO A 122 -13.77 -4.26 -18.45
CA PRO A 122 -12.58 -3.89 -19.20
C PRO A 122 -11.38 -4.70 -18.71
N ASN A 123 -10.46 -5.03 -19.63
CA ASN A 123 -9.26 -5.81 -19.31
C ASN A 123 -8.40 -5.09 -18.24
N SER A 124 -8.16 -3.79 -18.42
CA SER A 124 -7.47 -2.94 -17.46
C SER A 124 -7.95 -1.50 -17.62
N LEU A 125 -7.87 -0.74 -16.53
CA LEU A 125 -8.10 0.70 -16.53
C LEU A 125 -6.76 1.45 -16.52
N PRO A 126 -6.68 2.65 -17.11
CA PRO A 126 -5.46 3.43 -17.09
C PRO A 126 -5.08 3.83 -15.67
N ILE A 127 -3.82 3.63 -15.31
CA ILE A 127 -3.26 4.04 -14.02
C ILE A 127 -2.81 5.51 -14.16
N PRO A 128 -3.23 6.41 -13.26
CA PRO A 128 -2.94 7.84 -13.40
C PRO A 128 -1.45 8.13 -13.25
N THR A 129 -0.96 9.06 -14.06
CA THR A 129 0.40 9.61 -13.92
C THR A 129 0.45 10.67 -12.83
N LEU A 130 1.64 10.96 -12.27
CA LEU A 130 1.79 12.03 -11.26
C LEU A 130 1.29 13.40 -11.76
N ARG A 131 1.45 13.67 -13.07
CA ARG A 131 0.96 14.91 -13.70
C ARG A 131 -0.56 14.97 -13.70
N GLU A 132 -1.22 13.85 -13.99
CA GLU A 132 -2.68 13.72 -13.94
C GLU A 132 -3.20 13.82 -12.50
N CYS A 133 -2.55 13.17 -11.53
CA CYS A 133 -2.89 13.30 -10.10
C CYS A 133 -2.85 14.77 -9.66
N ARG A 134 -1.79 15.49 -10.05
CA ARG A 134 -1.67 16.93 -9.73
C ARG A 134 -2.74 17.77 -10.44
N GLY A 135 -3.09 17.43 -11.68
CA GLY A 135 -4.15 18.10 -12.44
C GLY A 135 -5.54 17.86 -11.86
N SER A 136 -5.80 16.65 -11.36
CA SER A 136 -7.07 16.20 -10.78
C SER A 136 -7.36 16.79 -9.40
N MET A 137 -6.33 17.29 -8.70
CA MET A 137 -6.43 17.70 -7.30
C MET A 137 -7.38 18.90 -7.13
N SER A 138 -8.47 18.69 -6.37
CA SER A 138 -9.45 19.72 -6.02
C SER A 138 -8.84 20.81 -5.12
N LYS A 139 -9.54 21.94 -4.93
CA LYS A 139 -9.09 23.00 -4.02
C LYS A 139 -8.92 22.48 -2.60
N ASP A 140 -9.87 21.70 -2.12
CA ASP A 140 -9.83 21.11 -0.78
C ASP A 140 -8.66 20.14 -0.65
N GLN A 141 -8.48 19.23 -1.62
CA GLN A 141 -7.36 18.28 -1.63
C GLN A 141 -6.00 18.99 -1.67
N ARG A 142 -5.89 20.11 -2.39
CA ARG A 142 -4.68 20.96 -2.40
C ARG A 142 -4.39 21.56 -1.04
N VAL A 143 -5.41 22.07 -0.35
CA VAL A 143 -5.25 22.58 1.02
C VAL A 143 -4.83 21.46 1.95
N ARG A 144 -5.45 20.27 1.86
CA ARG A 144 -5.05 19.11 2.68
C ARG A 144 -3.61 18.68 2.42
N PHE A 145 -3.18 18.68 1.16
CA PHE A 145 -1.83 18.33 0.75
C PHE A 145 -0.79 19.28 1.35
N TRP A 146 -0.97 20.59 1.15
CA TRP A 146 -0.04 21.58 1.70
C TRP A 146 -0.05 21.61 3.22
N TRP A 147 -1.22 21.41 3.83
CA TRP A 147 -1.31 21.23 5.28
C TRP A 147 -0.52 20.00 5.74
N SER A 148 -0.63 18.87 5.04
CA SER A 148 0.14 17.66 5.38
C SER A 148 1.64 17.87 5.27
N ILE A 149 2.11 18.67 4.31
CA ILE A 149 3.52 19.08 4.22
C ILE A 149 3.89 19.95 5.43
N CYS A 150 3.06 20.95 5.78
CA CYS A 150 3.27 21.77 6.97
C CYS A 150 3.37 20.91 8.24
N HIS A 151 2.47 19.95 8.41
CA HIS A 151 2.48 19.02 9.54
C HIS A 151 3.76 18.16 9.56
N MET A 152 4.26 17.73 8.39
CA MET A 152 5.54 17.02 8.28
C MET A 152 6.72 17.90 8.69
N VAL A 153 6.70 19.19 8.35
CA VAL A 153 7.73 20.15 8.79
C VAL A 153 7.70 20.32 10.31
N VAL A 154 6.52 20.41 10.93
CA VAL A 154 6.38 20.43 12.40
C VAL A 154 6.95 19.15 13.01
N ALA A 155 6.64 17.98 12.45
CA ALA A 155 7.21 16.71 12.92
C ALA A 155 8.74 16.69 12.85
N GLY A 156 9.31 17.14 11.72
CA GLY A 156 10.76 17.24 11.52
C GLY A 156 11.43 18.23 12.48
N TYR A 157 10.81 19.38 12.72
CA TYR A 157 11.27 20.34 13.72
C TYR A 157 11.26 19.73 15.13
N THR A 158 10.16 19.08 15.52
CA THR A 158 10.05 18.42 16.82
C THR A 158 11.12 17.36 17.00
N LEU A 159 11.33 16.50 15.99
CA LEU A 159 12.37 15.47 16.00
C LEU A 159 13.78 16.07 16.15
N TRP A 160 14.08 17.16 15.44
CA TRP A 160 15.35 17.87 15.58
C TRP A 160 15.53 18.49 16.97
N SER A 161 14.44 19.01 17.56
CA SER A 161 14.45 19.67 18.88
C SER A 161 14.37 18.71 20.08
N ALA A 162 14.16 17.41 19.84
CA ALA A 162 13.88 16.43 20.89
C ALA A 162 15.11 16.03 21.74
N ASN A 163 16.31 16.49 21.35
CA ASN A 163 17.57 16.16 22.03
C ASN A 163 17.50 16.51 23.53
N GLY A 164 17.60 15.51 24.40
CA GLY A 164 17.70 15.72 25.86
C GLY A 164 16.39 15.56 26.65
N SER A 165 15.27 15.17 26.02
CA SER A 165 14.06 14.72 26.73
C SER A 165 13.48 13.47 26.07
N MET A 166 13.25 12.42 26.86
CA MET A 166 12.74 11.16 26.35
C MET A 166 11.28 11.28 25.94
N ALA A 167 10.49 12.05 26.69
CA ALA A 167 9.10 12.29 26.32
C ALA A 167 8.99 13.17 25.06
N MET A 168 9.92 14.09 24.83
CA MET A 168 10.00 14.86 23.58
C MET A 168 10.36 13.98 22.37
N THR A 169 11.28 13.03 22.54
CA THR A 169 11.55 12.01 21.50
C THR A 169 10.31 11.19 21.20
N GLY A 170 9.61 10.71 22.23
CA GLY A 170 8.34 9.99 22.06
C GLY A 170 7.27 10.83 21.36
N LEU A 171 7.13 12.10 21.73
CA LEU A 171 6.22 13.03 21.06
C LEU A 171 6.58 13.21 19.59
N SER A 172 7.86 13.32 19.24
CA SER A 172 8.30 13.48 17.85
C SER A 172 7.89 12.31 16.96
N HIS A 173 8.02 11.08 17.46
CA HIS A 173 7.58 9.88 16.75
C HIS A 173 6.06 9.85 16.54
N LEU A 174 5.28 10.31 17.53
CA LEU A 174 3.82 10.40 17.40
C LEU A 174 3.39 11.44 16.35
N ILE A 175 3.99 12.63 16.35
CA ILE A 175 3.70 13.67 15.34
C ILE A 175 4.13 13.20 13.94
N LEU A 176 5.27 12.50 13.84
CA LEU A 176 5.71 11.90 12.57
C LEU A 176 4.70 10.87 12.06
N PHE A 177 4.21 9.99 12.93
CA PHE A 177 3.16 9.03 12.57
C PHE A 177 1.86 9.72 12.13
N ASP A 178 1.40 10.74 12.87
CA ASP A 178 0.20 11.51 12.55
C ASP A 178 0.31 12.25 11.22
N SER A 179 1.46 12.87 10.94
CA SER A 179 1.71 13.61 9.70
C SER A 179 1.83 12.70 8.47
N LEU A 180 2.48 11.55 8.60
CA LEU A 180 2.51 10.52 7.55
C LEU A 180 1.11 9.92 7.30
N GLY A 181 0.33 9.70 8.36
CA GLY A 181 -1.06 9.26 8.25
C GLY A 181 -1.95 10.28 7.52
N ALA A 182 -1.76 11.57 7.81
CA ALA A 182 -2.42 12.66 7.09
C ALA A 182 -2.03 12.70 5.60
N MET A 183 -0.74 12.50 5.29
CA MET A 183 -0.26 12.45 3.91
C MET A 183 -0.87 11.27 3.15
N LEU A 184 -0.90 10.08 3.76
CA LEU A 184 -1.54 8.90 3.17
C LEU A 184 -3.03 9.17 2.88
N CYS A 185 -3.75 9.82 3.80
CA CYS A 185 -5.14 10.18 3.59
C CYS A 185 -5.33 11.09 2.38
N VAL A 186 -4.43 12.06 2.15
CA VAL A 186 -4.48 12.93 0.97
C VAL A 186 -4.16 12.18 -0.31
N VAL A 187 -3.08 11.38 -0.31
CA VAL A 187 -2.67 10.58 -1.47
C VAL A 187 -3.82 9.69 -1.93
N VAL A 188 -4.48 9.00 -1.00
CA VAL A 188 -5.58 8.12 -1.37
C VAL A 188 -6.83 8.90 -1.79
N ASP A 189 -7.09 10.07 -1.21
CA ASP A 189 -8.22 10.93 -1.63
C ASP A 189 -8.03 11.40 -3.08
N VAL A 190 -6.82 11.82 -3.45
CA VAL A 190 -6.46 12.22 -4.82
C VAL A 190 -6.53 11.03 -5.78
N LEU A 191 -6.02 9.85 -5.39
CA LEU A 191 -6.12 8.64 -6.21
C LEU A 191 -7.57 8.18 -6.39
N GLY A 192 -8.41 8.44 -5.39
CA GLY A 192 -9.85 8.18 -5.42
C GLY A 192 -10.65 8.99 -6.45
N ASN A 193 -10.05 10.03 -7.04
CA ASN A 193 -10.64 10.77 -8.15
C ASN A 193 -10.67 9.97 -9.46
N PHE A 194 -9.86 8.92 -9.58
CA PHE A 194 -9.74 8.11 -10.79
C PHE A 194 -10.58 6.83 -10.69
N GLU A 195 -11.24 6.44 -11.78
CA GLU A 195 -12.10 5.26 -11.80
C GLU A 195 -11.37 3.98 -11.40
N VAL A 196 -10.09 3.84 -11.79
CA VAL A 196 -9.26 2.66 -11.48
C VAL A 196 -9.14 2.38 -9.98
N TRP A 197 -9.36 3.39 -9.13
CA TRP A 197 -9.33 3.22 -7.69
C TRP A 197 -10.47 2.31 -7.19
N LYS A 198 -11.70 2.54 -7.68
CA LYS A 198 -12.93 1.88 -7.20
C LYS A 198 -13.52 0.86 -8.18
N ARG A 199 -13.28 1.03 -9.48
CA ARG A 199 -13.91 0.23 -10.54
C ARG A 199 -13.12 -1.06 -10.77
N SER A 200 -13.85 -2.17 -10.79
CA SER A 200 -13.31 -3.49 -11.13
C SER A 200 -12.85 -3.58 -12.59
N SER A 201 -11.74 -4.26 -12.81
CA SER A 201 -11.20 -4.66 -14.12
C SER A 201 -10.70 -6.09 -14.06
N VAL A 202 -10.41 -6.72 -15.20
CA VAL A 202 -9.86 -8.09 -15.23
C VAL A 202 -8.50 -8.15 -14.52
N ARG A 203 -7.65 -7.13 -14.72
CA ARG A 203 -6.35 -7.01 -14.04
C ARG A 203 -6.48 -6.72 -12.54
N HIS A 204 -7.45 -5.89 -12.16
CA HIS A 204 -7.70 -5.49 -10.77
C HIS A 204 -9.19 -5.72 -10.42
N PRO A 205 -9.57 -6.93 -9.97
CA PRO A 205 -10.97 -7.31 -9.74
C PRO A 205 -11.69 -6.46 -8.69
N PHE A 206 -10.96 -5.88 -7.75
CA PHE A 206 -11.50 -5.06 -6.65
C PHE A 206 -10.98 -3.62 -6.69
N GLY A 207 -10.54 -3.14 -7.85
CA GLY A 207 -9.89 -1.83 -7.97
C GLY A 207 -8.52 -1.78 -7.29
N LEU A 208 -8.06 -0.58 -6.96
CA LEU A 208 -6.77 -0.33 -6.30
C LEU A 208 -6.91 -0.02 -4.80
N GLU A 209 -8.11 -0.09 -4.22
CA GLU A 209 -8.33 0.21 -2.79
C GLU A 209 -7.49 -0.66 -1.85
N ARG A 210 -7.07 -1.86 -2.27
CA ARG A 210 -6.16 -2.72 -1.49
C ARG A 210 -4.77 -2.10 -1.30
N ALA A 211 -4.33 -1.19 -2.16
CA ALA A 211 -3.06 -0.48 -1.99
C ALA A 211 -3.05 0.42 -0.74
N GLU A 212 -4.20 0.98 -0.37
CA GLU A 212 -4.36 1.74 0.87
C GLU A 212 -4.16 0.87 2.11
N VAL A 213 -4.63 -0.38 2.08
CA VAL A 213 -4.41 -1.36 3.16
C VAL A 213 -2.93 -1.68 3.32
N VAL A 214 -2.21 -1.85 2.21
CA VAL A 214 -0.75 -2.11 2.22
C VAL A 214 0.01 -0.91 2.80
N ALA A 215 -0.33 0.31 2.38
CA ALA A 215 0.28 1.52 2.93
C ALA A 215 -0.03 1.68 4.42
N GLY A 216 -1.26 1.40 4.84
CA GLY A 216 -1.65 1.37 6.26
C GLY A 216 -0.86 0.32 7.06
N PHE A 217 -0.65 -0.87 6.50
CA PHE A 217 0.16 -1.92 7.13
C PHE A 217 1.61 -1.46 7.31
N ALA A 218 2.23 -0.86 6.28
CA ALA A 218 3.57 -0.30 6.38
C ALA A 218 3.69 0.77 7.47
N MET A 219 2.71 1.69 7.54
CA MET A 219 2.61 2.69 8.61
C MET A 219 2.52 2.04 10.00
N SER A 220 1.78 0.94 10.13
CA SER A 220 1.60 0.23 11.39
C SER A 220 2.86 -0.47 11.87
N VAL A 221 3.63 -1.03 10.93
CA VAL A 221 4.98 -1.56 11.19
C VAL A 221 5.91 -0.44 11.65
N LEU A 222 5.89 0.71 10.98
CA LEU A 222 6.68 1.88 11.38
C LEU A 222 6.34 2.32 12.82
N LEU A 223 5.06 2.39 13.19
CA LEU A 223 4.63 2.72 14.55
C LEU A 223 5.17 1.74 15.59
N PHE A 224 5.12 0.43 15.30
CA PHE A 224 5.67 -0.59 16.17
C PHE A 224 7.18 -0.42 16.37
N PHE A 225 7.93 -0.19 15.29
CA PHE A 225 9.38 0.05 15.37
C PHE A 225 9.72 1.35 16.10
N MET A 226 8.99 2.44 15.88
CA MET A 226 9.20 3.69 16.63
C MET A 226 8.92 3.53 18.14
N GLY A 227 7.96 2.69 18.51
CA GLY A 227 7.75 2.32 19.92
C GLY A 227 8.91 1.49 20.48
N GLY A 228 9.40 0.51 19.71
CA GLY A 228 10.55 -0.32 20.08
C GLY A 228 11.85 0.48 20.22
N ASP A 229 12.08 1.43 19.32
CA ASP A 229 13.19 2.39 19.37
C ASP A 229 13.18 3.19 20.68
N LEU A 230 12.02 3.73 21.05
CA LEU A 230 11.85 4.48 22.29
C LEU A 230 12.08 3.61 23.55
N ILE A 231 11.64 2.34 23.53
CA ILE A 231 11.93 1.38 24.60
C ILE A 231 13.44 1.13 24.68
N SER A 232 14.10 0.92 23.54
CA SER A 232 15.55 0.66 23.47
C SER A 232 16.35 1.82 24.08
N HIS A 233 16.05 3.06 23.68
CA HIS A 233 16.69 4.25 24.24
C HIS A 233 16.39 4.41 25.74
N THR A 234 15.17 4.09 26.19
CA THR A 234 14.83 4.16 27.62
C THR A 234 15.62 3.14 28.44
N VAL A 235 15.73 1.89 27.96
CA VAL A 235 16.50 0.83 28.63
C VAL A 235 17.99 1.17 28.65
N GLN A 236 18.53 1.70 27.55
CA GLN A 236 19.93 2.14 27.49
C GLN A 236 20.25 3.19 28.56
N HIS A 237 19.42 4.23 28.69
CA HIS A 237 19.61 5.25 29.73
C HIS A 237 19.52 4.70 31.16
N LEU A 238 18.64 3.72 31.40
CA LEU A 238 18.55 3.07 32.72
C LEU A 238 19.79 2.22 33.04
N LEU A 239 20.38 1.58 32.02
CA LEU A 239 21.60 0.78 32.20
C LEU A 239 22.83 1.67 32.37
N GLU A 240 22.94 2.75 31.59
CA GLU A 240 24.01 3.74 31.70
C GLU A 240 24.03 4.42 33.09
N ASP A 241 22.86 4.75 33.66
CA ASP A 241 22.72 5.29 35.03
C ASP A 241 23.19 4.30 36.13
N SER A 242 23.28 3.01 35.83
CA SER A 242 23.59 1.94 36.81
C SER A 242 25.03 1.39 36.74
N GLY A 243 25.78 1.75 35.70
CA GLY A 243 27.02 1.06 35.29
C GLY A 243 28.31 1.59 35.91
N HIS A 244 28.70 2.85 35.67
CA HIS A 244 30.00 3.42 36.09
C HIS A 244 29.95 4.96 36.18
N GLU A 245 30.79 5.57 37.03
CA GLU A 245 31.00 7.03 37.01
C GLU A 245 31.45 7.48 35.62
N ALA A 246 30.73 8.42 35.02
CA ALA A 246 31.09 9.00 33.74
C ALA A 246 32.39 9.80 33.87
N HIS A 247 33.51 9.26 33.36
CA HIS A 247 34.81 9.96 33.32
C HIS A 247 34.81 11.22 32.44
N HIS A 248 33.73 11.45 31.68
CA HIS A 248 33.39 12.75 31.12
C HIS A 248 31.95 13.06 31.51
N ALA A 249 31.76 14.07 32.35
CA ALA A 249 30.44 14.65 32.59
C ALA A 249 29.95 15.27 31.27
N HIS A 250 29.26 14.47 30.45
CA HIS A 250 28.45 15.01 29.38
C HIS A 250 27.36 15.83 30.07
N SER A 251 27.51 17.15 30.03
CA SER A 251 26.42 18.05 30.38
C SER A 251 25.25 17.69 29.48
N HIS A 252 24.25 16.98 30.02
CA HIS A 252 22.95 16.89 29.37
C HIS A 252 22.41 18.31 29.30
N GLU A 253 22.66 18.97 28.17
CA GLU A 253 22.08 20.27 27.84
C GLU A 253 20.58 20.05 27.83
N ARG A 254 19.94 20.41 28.95
CA ARG A 254 18.49 20.26 29.10
C ARG A 254 17.84 21.10 28.01
N VAL A 255 16.83 20.53 27.36
CA VAL A 255 15.95 21.29 26.48
C VAL A 255 15.43 22.48 27.28
N SER A 256 15.62 23.70 26.76
CA SER A 256 15.08 24.90 27.38
C SER A 256 13.57 24.72 27.58
N PRO A 257 13.01 24.99 28.76
CA PRO A 257 11.57 24.85 29.02
C PRO A 257 10.70 25.52 27.95
N GLY A 258 11.11 26.69 27.45
CA GLY A 258 10.39 27.39 26.37
C GLY A 258 10.40 26.65 25.02
N SER A 259 11.42 25.84 24.73
CA SER A 259 11.45 25.01 23.52
C SER A 259 10.50 23.82 23.63
N VAL A 260 10.36 23.22 24.82
CA VAL A 260 9.37 22.16 25.09
C VAL A 260 7.95 22.73 24.92
N ASP A 261 7.68 23.90 25.48
CA ASP A 261 6.37 24.55 25.41
C ASP A 261 5.94 24.87 23.98
N ILE A 262 6.82 25.50 23.20
CA ILE A 262 6.55 25.81 21.79
C ILE A 262 6.28 24.54 21.00
N THR A 263 7.07 23.49 21.23
CA THR A 263 6.95 22.23 20.50
C THR A 263 5.67 21.49 20.83
N ALA A 264 5.28 21.44 22.11
CA ALA A 264 4.04 20.84 22.54
C ALA A 264 2.81 21.63 22.04
N LEU A 265 2.87 22.98 22.02
CA LEU A 265 1.82 23.81 21.42
C LEU A 265 1.69 23.58 19.92
N LEU A 266 2.83 23.50 19.20
CA LEU A 266 2.84 23.19 17.77
C LEU A 266 2.26 21.81 17.49
N ALA A 267 2.59 20.80 18.31
CA ALA A 267 2.05 19.45 18.21
C ALA A 267 0.52 19.41 18.41
N ILE A 268 0.02 20.09 19.44
CA ILE A 268 -1.42 20.20 19.70
C ILE A 268 -2.11 20.88 18.52
N ALA A 269 -1.60 22.04 18.08
CA ALA A 269 -2.17 22.78 16.97
C ALA A 269 -2.16 21.95 15.67
N SER A 270 -1.04 21.30 15.34
CA SER A 270 -0.89 20.53 14.11
C SER A 270 -1.79 19.29 14.08
N THR A 271 -1.88 18.56 15.20
CA THR A 271 -2.74 17.38 15.34
C THR A 271 -4.21 17.77 15.37
N LEU A 272 -4.60 18.84 16.09
CA LEU A 272 -5.99 19.32 16.12
C LEU A 272 -6.46 19.78 14.74
N ILE A 273 -5.68 20.61 14.04
CA ILE A 273 -6.05 21.06 12.69
C ILE A 273 -6.14 19.85 11.73
N SER A 274 -5.23 18.88 11.84
CA SER A 274 -5.30 17.64 11.05
C SER A 274 -6.54 16.80 11.37
N ALA A 275 -6.95 16.71 12.64
CA ALA A 275 -8.11 15.93 13.07
C ALA A 275 -9.45 16.62 12.74
N LEU A 276 -9.54 17.94 13.00
CA LEU A 276 -10.74 18.78 12.87
C LEU A 276 -10.94 19.31 11.45
N ALA A 277 -9.96 20.06 10.93
CA ALA A 277 -10.12 20.83 9.71
C ALA A 277 -10.10 19.93 8.46
N LEU A 278 -9.40 18.79 8.53
CA LEU A 278 -9.22 17.90 7.38
C LEU A 278 -10.08 16.65 7.38
N LYS A 279 -10.87 16.40 8.44
CA LYS A 279 -11.69 15.18 8.61
C LYS A 279 -10.90 13.87 8.44
N ASN A 280 -9.59 13.87 8.72
CA ASN A 280 -8.70 12.71 8.56
C ASN A 280 -9.02 11.54 9.52
N HIS A 281 -9.82 11.78 10.57
CA HIS A 281 -10.19 10.77 11.57
C HIS A 281 -11.00 9.58 11.00
N ALA A 282 -11.74 9.79 9.89
CA ALA A 282 -12.68 8.79 9.38
C ALA A 282 -12.05 7.57 8.70
N ARG A 283 -10.74 7.58 8.40
CA ARG A 283 -10.05 6.47 7.72
C ARG A 283 -9.28 5.55 8.65
N ILE A 284 -8.45 6.13 9.52
CA ILE A 284 -7.74 5.35 10.54
C ILE A 284 -8.75 4.73 11.51
N GLY A 285 -9.87 5.41 11.81
CA GLY A 285 -11.00 4.84 12.56
C GLY A 285 -11.74 3.69 11.85
N LYS A 286 -11.62 3.53 10.51
CA LYS A 286 -12.17 2.34 9.82
C LYS A 286 -11.32 1.10 10.03
N ALA A 287 -10.01 1.26 10.21
CA ALA A 287 -9.09 0.18 10.58
C ALA A 287 -9.13 -0.13 12.08
N MET A 288 -9.36 0.89 12.91
CA MET A 288 -9.32 0.83 14.37
C MET A 288 -10.71 1.05 14.97
N ARG A 289 -11.56 0.01 14.96
CA ARG A 289 -12.76 0.00 15.82
C ARG A 289 -12.36 -0.43 17.23
N PHE A 290 -11.84 0.51 18.01
CA PHE A 290 -11.67 0.31 19.45
C PHE A 290 -13.04 0.48 20.13
N ALA A 291 -13.71 -0.64 20.43
CA ALA A 291 -15.05 -0.64 21.03
C ALA A 291 -15.14 0.18 22.34
N TYR A 292 -14.02 0.38 23.04
CA TYR A 292 -13.96 1.11 24.31
C TYR A 292 -13.83 2.65 24.15
N ILE A 293 -13.54 3.16 22.95
CA ILE A 293 -13.32 4.60 22.66
C ILE A 293 -14.46 5.17 21.78
N GLU A 294 -15.45 4.34 21.40
CA GLU A 294 -16.61 4.78 20.62
C GLU A 294 -17.49 5.83 21.35
N SER A 295 -17.36 5.94 22.68
CA SER A 295 -18.06 6.94 23.50
C SER A 295 -17.38 8.30 23.53
N LEU A 296 -16.14 8.43 23.04
CA LEU A 296 -15.44 9.72 22.99
C LEU A 296 -15.89 10.55 21.78
N PRO A 297 -15.78 11.89 21.85
CA PRO A 297 -15.99 12.76 20.69
C PRO A 297 -15.19 12.26 19.49
N SER A 298 -15.73 12.39 18.28
CA SER A 298 -15.18 11.83 17.02
C SER A 298 -13.68 12.12 16.79
N LEU A 299 -13.14 13.17 17.40
CA LEU A 299 -11.74 13.59 17.34
C LEU A 299 -10.78 12.67 18.12
N LEU A 300 -11.22 12.10 19.25
CA LEU A 300 -10.42 11.20 20.09
C LEU A 300 -10.66 9.72 19.79
N SER A 301 -11.60 9.43 18.87
CA SER A 301 -11.85 8.07 18.39
C SER A 301 -10.63 7.46 17.69
N ASN A 302 -9.70 8.29 17.18
CA ASN A 302 -8.40 7.83 16.70
C ASN A 302 -7.42 7.73 17.88
N PRO A 303 -7.00 6.52 18.29
CA PRO A 303 -6.11 6.34 19.44
C PRO A 303 -4.73 6.96 19.24
N ALA A 304 -4.25 7.11 18.00
CA ALA A 304 -2.97 7.77 17.71
C ALA A 304 -3.05 9.28 18.02
N HIS A 305 -4.09 9.97 17.54
CA HIS A 305 -4.29 11.38 17.84
C HIS A 305 -4.52 11.63 19.34
N PHE A 306 -5.27 10.73 20.01
CA PHE A 306 -5.44 10.80 21.46
C PHE A 306 -4.09 10.69 22.19
N LEU A 307 -3.23 9.76 21.77
CA LEU A 307 -1.89 9.60 22.33
C LEU A 307 -1.01 10.84 22.11
N THR A 308 -1.02 11.44 20.92
CA THR A 308 -0.28 12.67 20.62
C THR A 308 -0.77 13.86 21.46
N LEU A 309 -2.09 14.06 21.53
CA LEU A 309 -2.69 15.17 22.27
C LEU A 309 -2.49 15.03 23.79
N SER A 310 -2.65 13.82 24.33
CA SER A 310 -2.42 13.55 25.76
C SER A 310 -0.94 13.74 26.13
N CYS A 311 -0.01 13.20 25.34
CA CYS A 311 1.42 13.39 25.55
C CYS A 311 1.82 14.86 25.50
N SER A 312 1.37 15.61 24.47
CA SER A 312 1.65 17.04 24.35
C SER A 312 1.06 17.86 25.49
N SER A 313 -0.16 17.53 25.94
CA SER A 313 -0.80 18.23 27.06
C SER A 313 -0.07 17.99 28.38
N LEU A 314 0.41 16.76 28.61
CA LEU A 314 1.23 16.44 29.77
C LEU A 314 2.56 17.20 29.72
N LEU A 315 3.23 17.23 28.56
CA LEU A 315 4.47 17.99 28.34
C LEU A 315 4.33 19.49 28.65
N LEU A 316 3.18 20.12 28.41
CA LEU A 316 2.93 21.51 28.82
C LEU A 316 2.74 21.69 30.34
N LEU A 317 2.37 20.64 31.06
CA LEU A 317 2.21 20.69 32.52
C LEU A 317 3.53 20.38 33.24
N LEU A 318 4.47 19.68 32.59
CA LEU A 318 5.78 19.30 33.16
C LEU A 318 6.59 20.49 33.71
N PRO A 319 6.68 21.65 33.03
CA PRO A 319 7.43 22.82 33.53
C PRO A 319 6.88 23.44 34.82
N LEU A 320 5.64 23.12 35.20
CA LEU A 320 5.01 23.61 36.44
C LEU A 320 5.40 22.75 37.66
N LEU A 321 6.10 21.63 37.45
CA LEU A 321 6.55 20.71 38.48
C LEU A 321 8.01 20.96 38.89
N SER A 322 8.39 20.47 40.07
CA SER A 322 9.78 20.55 40.52
C SER A 322 10.73 19.73 39.62
N VAL A 323 12.01 20.14 39.55
CA VAL A 323 13.04 19.56 38.66
C VAL A 323 13.23 18.04 38.89
N GLN A 324 13.13 17.57 40.12
CA GLN A 324 13.26 16.14 40.43
C GLN A 324 12.05 15.33 39.95
N PHE A 325 10.84 15.90 40.10
CA PHE A 325 9.62 15.28 39.59
C PHE A 325 9.58 15.27 38.07
N TYR A 326 10.12 16.31 37.40
CA TYR A 326 10.22 16.40 35.95
C TYR A 326 10.95 15.20 35.33
N LEU A 327 12.15 14.84 35.84
CA LEU A 327 12.96 13.75 35.26
C LEU A 327 12.27 12.38 35.39
N TRP A 328 11.63 12.14 36.53
CA TRP A 328 10.93 10.88 36.77
C TRP A 328 9.68 10.76 35.89
N LEU A 329 8.95 11.87 35.76
CA LEU A 329 7.72 11.93 34.98
C LEU A 329 8.00 11.88 33.46
N ASP A 330 9.08 12.52 32.97
CA ASP A 330 9.55 12.40 31.58
C ASP A 330 9.83 10.94 31.18
N ARG A 331 10.53 10.19 32.05
CA ARG A 331 10.84 8.77 31.84
C ARG A 331 9.58 7.91 31.82
N ILE A 332 8.67 8.10 32.78
CA ILE A 332 7.42 7.34 32.86
C ILE A 332 6.51 7.64 31.68
N LEU A 333 6.38 8.92 31.31
CA LEU A 333 5.59 9.37 30.18
C LEU A 333 6.13 8.76 28.88
N SER A 334 7.44 8.85 28.66
CA SER A 334 8.10 8.24 27.50
C SER A 334 7.85 6.74 27.42
N PHE A 335 8.07 6.00 28.51
CA PHE A 335 7.87 4.55 28.55
C PHE A 335 6.41 4.16 28.32
N SER A 336 5.46 4.90 28.89
CA SER A 336 4.02 4.71 28.67
C SER A 336 3.63 4.95 27.21
N VAL A 337 4.16 6.01 26.59
CA VAL A 337 3.97 6.30 25.16
C VAL A 337 4.56 5.18 24.30
N ALA A 338 5.77 4.71 24.63
CA ALA A 338 6.44 3.63 23.90
C ALA A 338 5.63 2.33 23.90
N ILE A 339 5.16 1.90 25.07
CA ILE A 339 4.28 0.72 25.20
C ILE A 339 2.99 0.93 24.40
N SER A 340 2.38 2.11 24.50
CA SER A 340 1.15 2.43 23.78
C SER A 340 1.35 2.33 22.25
N MET A 341 2.46 2.87 21.72
CA MET A 341 2.84 2.75 20.31
C MET A 341 3.04 1.30 19.88
N CYS A 342 3.75 0.49 20.68
CA CYS A 342 3.95 -0.94 20.40
C CYS A 342 2.62 -1.71 20.39
N VAL A 343 1.76 -1.50 21.38
CA VAL A 343 0.45 -2.18 21.48
C VAL A 343 -0.44 -1.77 20.31
N LEU A 344 -0.52 -0.48 19.99
CA LEU A 344 -1.29 0.00 18.84
C LEU A 344 -0.72 -0.54 17.52
N GLY A 345 0.60 -0.53 17.36
CA GLY A 345 1.31 -1.08 16.21
C GLY A 345 1.00 -2.56 15.99
N VAL A 346 1.13 -3.40 17.02
CA VAL A 346 0.80 -4.84 16.94
C VAL A 346 -0.67 -5.04 16.57
N ARG A 347 -1.60 -4.32 17.22
CA ARG A 347 -3.03 -4.42 16.91
C ARG A 347 -3.29 -4.09 15.45
N LEU A 348 -2.79 -2.96 14.97
CA LEU A 348 -2.93 -2.54 13.58
C LEU A 348 -2.32 -3.55 12.60
N VAL A 349 -1.10 -4.02 12.87
CA VAL A 349 -0.39 -5.03 12.06
C VAL A 349 -1.22 -6.32 11.97
N THR A 350 -1.80 -6.79 13.07
CA THR A 350 -2.64 -7.99 13.05
C THR A 350 -3.92 -7.80 12.26
N THR A 351 -4.63 -6.67 12.43
CA THR A 351 -5.87 -6.38 11.70
C THR A 351 -5.62 -6.19 10.21
N LEU A 352 -4.71 -5.29 9.83
CA LEU A 352 -4.39 -5.03 8.43
C LEU A 352 -3.67 -6.21 7.78
N GLY A 353 -2.83 -6.92 8.52
CA GLY A 353 -2.19 -8.16 8.07
C GLY A 353 -3.20 -9.25 7.77
N SER A 354 -4.22 -9.45 8.61
CA SER A 354 -5.29 -10.43 8.36
C SER A 354 -6.04 -10.14 7.06
N MET A 355 -6.29 -8.87 6.78
CA MET A 355 -6.94 -8.39 5.57
C MET A 355 -6.06 -8.62 4.33
N LEU A 356 -4.74 -8.39 4.45
CA LEU A 356 -3.78 -8.72 3.40
C LEU A 356 -3.68 -10.23 3.15
N LEU A 357 -3.82 -11.03 4.20
CA LEU A 357 -3.84 -12.51 4.14
C LEU A 357 -5.21 -13.08 3.74
N MET A 358 -6.14 -12.25 3.25
CA MET A 358 -7.48 -12.69 2.85
C MET A 358 -8.21 -13.43 3.98
N SER A 359 -8.19 -12.84 5.17
CA SER A 359 -8.93 -13.29 6.34
C SER A 359 -9.88 -12.20 6.82
N TYR A 360 -10.86 -12.58 7.64
CA TYR A 360 -11.77 -11.65 8.33
C TYR A 360 -11.49 -11.71 9.83
N SER A 361 -11.09 -10.59 10.42
CA SER A 361 -10.78 -10.47 11.86
C SER A 361 -11.94 -9.95 12.71
N GLY A 362 -13.11 -9.69 12.11
CA GLY A 362 -14.28 -9.19 12.82
C GLY A 362 -15.07 -10.29 13.54
N PRO A 363 -15.93 -9.94 14.49
CA PRO A 363 -16.81 -10.89 15.17
C PRO A 363 -18.00 -11.31 14.29
N GLY A 364 -18.72 -12.36 14.70
CA GLY A 364 -20.05 -12.74 14.20
C GLY A 364 -20.10 -13.84 13.14
N THR A 365 -18.97 -14.25 12.54
CA THR A 365 -18.95 -15.33 11.54
C THR A 365 -19.38 -16.67 12.11
N SER A 366 -18.99 -16.99 13.35
CA SER A 366 -19.38 -18.21 14.06
C SER A 366 -20.88 -18.32 14.27
N ASP A 367 -21.54 -17.23 14.66
CA ASP A 367 -22.99 -17.21 14.88
C ASP A 367 -23.77 -17.36 13.57
N VAL A 368 -23.28 -16.73 12.49
CA VAL A 368 -23.85 -16.90 11.15
C VAL A 368 -23.73 -18.35 10.69
N LEU A 369 -22.56 -18.97 10.87
CA LEU A 369 -22.35 -20.38 10.48
C LEU A 369 -23.23 -21.34 11.28
N ARG A 370 -23.38 -21.10 12.59
CA ARG A 370 -24.28 -21.88 13.44
C ARG A 370 -25.73 -21.79 12.93
N ASP A 371 -26.20 -20.61 12.57
CA ASP A 371 -27.57 -20.42 12.06
C ASP A 371 -27.78 -20.98 10.65
N ILE A 372 -26.74 -21.05 9.82
CA ILE A 372 -26.79 -21.77 8.54
C ILE A 372 -26.90 -23.28 8.80
N SER A 373 -26.10 -23.81 9.73
CA SER A 373 -26.09 -25.25 10.05
C SER A 373 -27.37 -25.74 10.71
N SER A 374 -28.14 -24.87 11.37
CA SER A 374 -29.41 -25.23 12.01
C SER A 374 -30.59 -25.27 11.05
N HIS A 375 -30.40 -24.88 9.78
CA HIS A 375 -31.46 -24.89 8.79
C HIS A 375 -31.77 -26.33 8.33
N PRO A 376 -33.04 -26.78 8.32
CA PRO A 376 -33.39 -28.18 8.06
C PRO A 376 -32.98 -28.71 6.67
N ALA A 377 -32.86 -27.80 5.69
CA ALA A 377 -32.41 -28.13 4.34
C ALA A 377 -30.88 -28.23 4.18
N VAL A 378 -30.09 -27.92 5.22
CA VAL A 378 -28.62 -27.97 5.21
C VAL A 378 -28.20 -29.21 5.98
N SER A 379 -27.53 -30.16 5.31
CA SER A 379 -26.96 -31.33 5.98
C SER A 379 -25.54 -31.06 6.46
N GLU A 380 -24.74 -30.31 5.69
CA GLU A 380 -23.34 -30.02 6.04
C GLU A 380 -22.86 -28.69 5.42
N ILE A 381 -21.93 -28.01 6.11
CA ILE A 381 -21.17 -26.88 5.56
C ILE A 381 -19.82 -27.44 5.08
N GLU A 382 -19.68 -27.70 3.78
CA GLU A 382 -18.44 -28.26 3.20
C GLU A 382 -17.28 -27.26 3.23
N GLU A 383 -17.58 -25.98 2.98
CA GLU A 383 -16.57 -24.93 2.95
C GLU A 383 -17.21 -23.60 3.34
N ALA A 384 -16.53 -22.82 4.19
CA ALA A 384 -16.93 -21.46 4.50
C ALA A 384 -15.70 -20.56 4.64
N LYS A 385 -15.58 -19.59 3.73
CA LYS A 385 -14.48 -18.62 3.69
C LYS A 385 -15.04 -17.21 3.78
N PHE A 386 -14.58 -16.48 4.78
CA PHE A 386 -14.91 -15.07 5.01
C PHE A 386 -13.62 -14.27 4.99
N TRP A 387 -13.55 -13.23 4.17
CA TRP A 387 -12.40 -12.35 4.13
C TRP A 387 -12.76 -10.92 3.80
N GLN A 388 -11.90 -9.99 4.24
CA GLN A 388 -12.03 -8.58 3.93
C GLN A 388 -11.04 -8.19 2.83
N VAL A 389 -11.52 -7.52 1.77
CA VAL A 389 -10.70 -7.15 0.61
C VAL A 389 -10.05 -5.78 0.79
N HIS A 390 -10.88 -4.78 1.09
CA HIS A 390 -10.53 -3.39 1.42
C HIS A 390 -11.54 -2.89 2.48
N TYR A 391 -11.35 -1.68 3.03
CA TYR A 391 -12.15 -1.22 4.18
C TYR A 391 -13.67 -1.23 3.94
N GLY A 392 -14.09 -1.12 2.68
CA GLY A 392 -15.50 -1.06 2.29
C GLY A 392 -16.12 -2.39 1.84
N LEU A 393 -15.34 -3.46 1.62
CA LEU A 393 -15.82 -4.69 1.01
C LEU A 393 -15.31 -5.96 1.71
N CYS A 394 -16.25 -6.81 2.08
CA CYS A 394 -16.05 -8.16 2.58
C CYS A 394 -16.68 -9.17 1.61
N ILE A 395 -16.12 -10.38 1.59
CA ILE A 395 -16.60 -11.48 0.77
C ILE A 395 -16.87 -12.69 1.66
N ALA A 396 -18.00 -13.34 1.41
CA ALA A 396 -18.33 -14.64 1.97
C ALA A 396 -18.51 -15.65 0.83
N SER A 397 -17.72 -16.71 0.82
CA SER A 397 -17.85 -17.84 -0.10
C SER A 397 -18.17 -19.08 0.69
N ILE A 398 -19.37 -19.65 0.48
CA ILE A 398 -19.86 -20.79 1.25
C ILE A 398 -20.33 -21.89 0.30
N LYS A 399 -19.89 -23.11 0.57
CA LYS A 399 -20.34 -24.33 -0.09
C LYS A 399 -21.13 -25.16 0.91
N LEU A 400 -22.39 -25.43 0.56
CA LEU A 400 -23.32 -26.17 1.40
C LEU A 400 -23.73 -27.47 0.73
N ARG A 401 -23.81 -28.52 1.53
CA ARG A 401 -24.50 -29.76 1.20
C ARG A 401 -25.94 -29.63 1.64
N VAL A 402 -26.86 -29.82 0.71
CA VAL A 402 -28.28 -29.45 0.90
C VAL A 402 -29.21 -30.51 0.35
N THR A 403 -30.40 -30.59 0.96
CA THR A 403 -31.51 -31.44 0.53
C THR A 403 -32.75 -30.58 0.29
N GLY A 404 -33.58 -30.97 -0.68
CA GLY A 404 -34.87 -30.32 -0.95
C GLY A 404 -35.07 -29.87 -2.39
N SER A 405 -36.23 -29.29 -2.64
CA SER A 405 -36.65 -28.80 -3.96
C SER A 405 -35.92 -27.52 -4.38
N GLU A 406 -35.89 -27.21 -5.67
CA GLU A 406 -35.28 -25.99 -6.21
C GLU A 406 -35.84 -24.71 -5.55
N GLU A 407 -37.15 -24.67 -5.26
CA GLU A 407 -37.77 -23.56 -4.56
C GLU A 407 -37.24 -23.40 -3.12
N THR A 408 -37.02 -24.52 -2.42
CA THR A 408 -36.46 -24.53 -1.06
C THR A 408 -35.02 -24.01 -1.08
N LEU A 409 -34.24 -24.42 -2.08
CA LEU A 409 -32.86 -23.98 -2.27
C LEU A 409 -32.77 -22.49 -2.63
N ALA A 410 -33.69 -21.99 -3.46
CA ALA A 410 -33.77 -20.57 -3.78
C ALA A 410 -34.05 -19.72 -2.52
N LYS A 411 -35.02 -20.13 -1.69
CA LYS A 411 -35.34 -19.48 -0.41
C LYS A 411 -34.15 -19.53 0.57
N LEU A 412 -33.46 -20.67 0.65
CA LEU A 412 -32.25 -20.82 1.47
C LEU A 412 -31.14 -19.86 1.02
N ARG A 413 -30.91 -19.74 -0.28
CA ARG A 413 -29.91 -18.82 -0.85
C ARG A 413 -30.20 -17.37 -0.47
N GLU A 414 -31.44 -16.93 -0.64
CA GLU A 414 -31.87 -15.59 -0.31
C GLU A 414 -31.73 -15.31 1.19
N ARG A 415 -32.22 -16.22 2.03
CA ARG A 415 -32.14 -16.12 3.49
C ARG A 415 -30.70 -16.02 3.97
N THR A 416 -29.82 -16.91 3.51
CA THR A 416 -28.40 -16.92 3.91
C THR A 416 -27.68 -15.66 3.46
N THR A 417 -27.92 -15.22 2.22
CA THR A 417 -27.34 -13.98 1.67
C THR A 417 -27.80 -12.77 2.48
N SER A 418 -29.09 -12.68 2.77
CA SER A 418 -29.70 -11.62 3.57
C SER A 418 -29.13 -11.61 5.00
N MET A 419 -29.06 -12.78 5.65
CA MET A 419 -28.52 -12.94 6.99
C MET A 419 -27.06 -12.45 7.10
N ILE A 420 -26.19 -12.85 6.17
CA ILE A 420 -24.79 -12.42 6.15
C ILE A 420 -24.71 -10.90 6.00
N ARG A 421 -25.46 -10.33 5.04
CA ARG A 421 -25.46 -8.88 4.78
C ARG A 421 -25.97 -8.08 5.98
N HIS A 422 -27.05 -8.51 6.62
CA HIS A 422 -27.63 -7.78 7.75
C HIS A 422 -26.85 -7.93 9.04
N ARG A 423 -26.36 -9.13 9.35
CA ARG A 423 -25.65 -9.37 10.61
C ARG A 423 -24.20 -8.93 10.58
N LEU A 424 -23.49 -9.19 9.48
CA LEU A 424 -22.07 -8.83 9.37
C LEU A 424 -21.85 -7.46 8.72
N GLY A 425 -22.79 -6.99 7.90
CA GLY A 425 -22.67 -5.70 7.20
C GLY A 425 -23.16 -4.48 7.99
N GLY A 426 -23.68 -4.67 9.20
CA GLY A 426 -24.38 -3.63 9.95
C GLY A 426 -25.77 -3.35 9.36
N GLY A 427 -26.72 -2.97 10.21
CA GLY A 427 -28.10 -2.71 9.80
C GLY A 427 -28.21 -1.72 8.63
N TYR A 428 -29.30 -1.83 7.88
CA TYR A 428 -29.58 -0.97 6.72
C TYR A 428 -29.52 0.52 7.14
N GLY A 429 -28.70 1.31 6.46
CA GLY A 429 -28.57 2.76 6.73
C GLY A 429 -27.51 3.18 7.78
N MET A 430 -26.85 2.24 8.48
CA MET A 430 -25.81 2.56 9.48
C MET A 430 -24.39 2.68 8.92
N GLY A 431 -24.21 2.66 7.60
CA GLY A 431 -22.89 2.85 6.97
C GLY A 431 -21.87 1.74 7.25
N GLY A 432 -22.33 0.49 7.41
CA GLY A 432 -21.45 -0.66 7.64
C GLY A 432 -20.78 -1.24 6.38
N GLN A 433 -20.00 -2.31 6.55
CA GLN A 433 -19.20 -2.92 5.48
C GLN A 433 -20.09 -3.61 4.45
N LYS A 434 -19.79 -3.44 3.15
CA LYS A 434 -20.51 -4.13 2.07
C LYS A 434 -20.09 -5.61 2.05
N TRP A 435 -21.06 -6.51 1.94
CA TRP A 435 -20.81 -7.96 1.81
C TRP A 435 -21.25 -8.49 0.45
N GLU A 436 -20.31 -9.10 -0.27
CA GLU A 436 -20.56 -9.92 -1.45
C GLU A 436 -20.56 -11.40 -1.07
N VAL A 437 -21.67 -12.09 -1.38
CA VAL A 437 -21.90 -13.46 -0.94
C VAL A 437 -22.01 -14.36 -2.16
N SER A 438 -21.21 -15.42 -2.18
CA SER A 438 -21.27 -16.51 -3.15
C SER A 438 -21.67 -17.80 -2.45
N LEU A 439 -22.75 -18.43 -2.91
CA LEU A 439 -23.30 -19.66 -2.35
C LEU A 439 -23.31 -20.75 -3.41
N GLN A 440 -22.57 -21.83 -3.15
CA GLN A 440 -22.59 -23.05 -3.96
C GLN A 440 -23.32 -24.15 -3.21
N PHE A 441 -24.23 -24.83 -3.90
CA PHE A 441 -25.01 -25.93 -3.35
C PHE A 441 -24.61 -27.25 -4.01
N THR A 442 -24.29 -28.23 -3.18
CA THR A 442 -24.15 -29.63 -3.57
C THR A 442 -25.44 -30.33 -3.12
N VAL A 443 -26.31 -30.66 -4.08
CA VAL A 443 -27.60 -31.31 -3.76
C VAL A 443 -27.36 -32.80 -3.55
N GLU A 444 -27.79 -33.33 -2.40
CA GLU A 444 -27.77 -34.77 -2.18
C GLU A 444 -28.92 -35.41 -2.95
N GLN A 445 -28.57 -36.37 -3.81
CA GLN A 445 -29.56 -37.29 -4.37
C GLN A 445 -29.92 -38.24 -3.24
N GLY A 446 -31.14 -38.10 -2.72
CA GLY A 446 -31.71 -38.98 -1.71
C GLY A 446 -31.90 -40.40 -2.21
#